data_AF-A0A4U3MKQ8-F1
#
_entry.id   AF-A0A4U3MKQ8-F1
#
_cell.length_a   1.000
_cell.length_b   1.000
_cell.length_c   1.000
_cell.angle_alpha   90.00
_cell.angle_beta   90.00
_cell.angle_gamma   90.00
#
_symmetry.space_group_name_H-M   'P 1'
#
loop_
_entity.id
_entity.type
_entity.pdbx_description
1 polymer ?
#
loop_
_entity_poly.entity_id
_entity_poly.type
_entity_poly.pdbx_seq_one_letter_code
_entity_poly.pdbx_strand_id
1 'polypeptide(L)'
;MGAFLSGEVTPVLDFDASTRDRPVEQRDKTTGEPVWSVAVTNASPDVRAADKTVSVKIVAAVAPEMPPVPPAMASLGLPFVAVDVGVPA
;
A
#
# COMPACT_ATOMS: atom_id res chain seq x y z
N MET A 1 -13.76 -11.77 5.38
CA MET A 1 -13.31 -11.20 4.08
C MET A 1 -12.20 -10.20 4.37
N GLY A 2 -11.20 -10.10 3.51
CA GLY A 2 -10.01 -9.27 3.75
C GLY A 2 -9.73 -8.30 2.61
N ALA A 3 -8.65 -7.55 2.76
CA ALA A 3 -8.10 -6.70 1.72
C ALA A 3 -6.69 -7.17 1.34
N PHE A 4 -6.26 -6.85 0.13
CA PHE A 4 -4.95 -7.23 -0.39
C PHE A 4 -4.28 -6.06 -1.11
N LEU A 5 -2.94 -6.03 -1.07
CA LEU A 5 -2.18 -5.08 -1.87
C LEU A 5 -2.36 -5.42 -3.36
N SER A 6 -2.68 -4.43 -4.19
CA SER A 6 -2.96 -4.60 -5.62
C SER A 6 -1.99 -3.84 -6.52
N GLY A 7 -0.85 -3.40 -5.98
CA GLY A 7 0.18 -2.66 -6.71
C GLY A 7 1.48 -2.54 -5.93
N GLU A 8 2.48 -1.93 -6.55
CA GLU A 8 3.77 -1.65 -5.94
C GLU A 8 3.70 -0.49 -4.94
N VAL A 9 4.63 -0.47 -4.01
CA VAL A 9 4.84 0.66 -3.11
C VAL A 9 5.62 1.73 -3.88
N THR A 10 5.02 2.91 -4.04
CA THR A 10 5.58 4.01 -4.85
C THR A 10 5.73 5.28 -4.01
N PRO A 11 6.71 6.15 -4.31
CA PRO A 11 6.85 7.42 -3.58
C PRO A 11 5.65 8.32 -3.88
N VAL A 12 5.14 9.00 -2.86
CA VAL A 12 4.11 10.03 -3.05
C VAL A 12 4.82 11.32 -3.42
N LEU A 13 4.39 11.96 -4.51
CA LEU A 13 4.93 13.26 -4.90
C LEU A 13 4.31 14.39 -4.08
N ASP A 14 5.14 15.35 -3.70
CA ASP A 14 4.71 16.65 -3.23
C ASP A 14 4.41 17.52 -4.45
N PHE A 15 3.14 17.64 -4.82
CA PHE A 15 2.74 18.42 -6.01
C PHE A 15 2.99 19.92 -5.86
N ASP A 16 3.03 20.45 -4.64
CA ASP A 16 3.29 21.87 -4.40
C ASP A 16 4.78 22.19 -4.58
N ALA A 17 5.66 21.28 -4.17
CA ALA A 17 7.12 21.43 -4.32
C ALA A 17 7.66 20.90 -5.65
N SER A 18 6.92 20.03 -6.33
CA SER A 18 7.32 19.43 -7.61
C SER A 18 7.18 20.41 -8.76
N THR A 19 8.10 20.31 -9.72
CA THR A 19 7.93 20.86 -11.07
C THR A 19 7.94 19.73 -12.09
N ARG A 20 7.59 20.03 -13.35
CA ARG A 20 7.56 19.02 -14.43
C ARG A 20 8.87 18.25 -14.57
N ASP A 21 10.00 18.93 -14.43
CA ASP A 21 11.33 18.35 -14.62
C ASP A 21 12.01 17.96 -13.30
N ARG A 22 11.38 18.29 -12.17
CA ARG A 22 11.92 18.00 -10.82
C ARG A 22 10.79 17.52 -9.91
N PRO A 23 10.44 16.23 -9.96
CA PRO A 23 9.55 15.65 -8.97
C PRO A 23 10.22 15.70 -7.59
N VAL A 24 9.45 16.12 -6.59
CA VAL A 24 9.86 16.14 -5.19
C VAL A 24 8.99 15.15 -4.43
N GLU A 25 9.61 14.30 -3.63
CA GLU A 25 8.91 13.34 -2.78
C GLU A 25 8.29 14.05 -1.57
N GLN A 26 7.04 13.68 -1.26
CA GLN A 26 6.34 14.14 -0.08
C GLN A 26 7.04 13.64 1.19
N ARG A 27 7.20 14.56 2.15
CA ARG A 27 7.76 14.28 3.47
C ARG A 27 6.67 14.44 4.53
N ASP A 28 6.62 13.53 5.49
CA ASP A 28 5.75 13.70 6.65
C ASP A 28 6.17 14.93 7.46
N LYS A 29 5.20 15.74 7.87
CA LYS A 29 5.48 17.02 8.54
C LYS A 29 5.96 16.86 9.98
N THR A 30 5.73 15.69 10.58
CA THR A 30 6.09 15.41 11.98
C THR A 30 7.45 14.75 12.06
N THR A 31 7.71 13.74 11.21
CA THR A 31 8.95 12.95 11.25
C THR A 31 10.00 13.40 10.24
N GLY A 32 9.59 14.07 9.15
CA GLY A 32 10.47 14.39 8.02
C GLY A 32 10.82 13.18 7.15
N GLU A 33 10.20 12.02 7.38
CA GLU A 33 10.43 10.81 6.58
C GLU A 33 9.65 10.84 5.26
N PRO A 34 10.12 10.12 4.22
CA PRO A 34 9.37 9.89 3.00
C PRO A 34 7.95 9.38 3.24
N VAL A 35 7.04 9.78 2.37
CA VAL A 35 5.70 9.21 2.29
C VAL A 35 5.60 8.31 1.06
N TRP A 36 5.25 7.06 1.29
CA TRP A 36 5.01 6.04 0.26
C TRP A 36 3.51 5.77 0.12
N SER A 37 3.10 5.22 -1.01
CA SER A 37 1.71 4.81 -1.27
C SER A 37 1.65 3.43 -1.90
N VAL A 38 0.67 2.64 -1.46
CA VAL A 38 0.30 1.36 -2.07
C VAL A 38 -1.20 1.25 -2.23
N ALA A 39 -1.65 0.65 -3.34
CA ALA A 39 -3.06 0.38 -3.56
C ALA A 39 -3.50 -0.87 -2.78
N VAL A 40 -4.62 -0.76 -2.08
CA VAL A 40 -5.22 -1.86 -1.30
C VAL A 40 -6.64 -2.09 -1.81
N THR A 41 -6.91 -3.32 -2.24
CA THR A 41 -8.19 -3.73 -2.80
C THR A 41 -8.98 -4.58 -1.81
N ASN A 42 -10.25 -4.22 -1.60
CA ASN A 42 -11.20 -5.02 -0.85
C ASN A 42 -11.70 -6.19 -1.72
N ALA A 43 -11.62 -7.41 -1.21
CA ALA A 43 -12.01 -8.62 -1.94
C ALA A 43 -13.52 -8.93 -1.86
N SER A 44 -14.32 -8.10 -1.19
CA SER A 44 -15.77 -8.32 -1.09
C SER A 44 -16.49 -8.14 -2.44
N PRO A 45 -17.35 -9.10 -2.86
CA PRO A 45 -18.15 -8.96 -4.07
C PRO A 45 -19.22 -7.88 -3.95
N ASP A 46 -19.62 -7.53 -2.72
CA ASP A 46 -20.69 -6.56 -2.44
C ASP A 46 -20.17 -5.12 -2.34
N VAL A 47 -18.86 -4.93 -2.45
CA VAL A 47 -18.25 -3.59 -2.41
C VAL A 47 -18.56 -2.85 -3.71
N ARG A 48 -18.98 -1.59 -3.59
CA ARG A 48 -19.20 -0.73 -4.75
C ARG A 48 -17.88 -0.50 -5.47
N ALA A 49 -17.90 -0.42 -6.80
CA ALA A 49 -16.69 -0.25 -7.60
C ALA A 49 -15.84 0.96 -7.17
N ALA A 50 -16.48 2.06 -6.75
CA ALA A 50 -15.81 3.27 -6.27
C ALA A 50 -15.06 3.07 -4.95
N ASP A 51 -15.48 2.11 -4.12
CA ASP A 51 -14.93 1.83 -2.79
C ASP A 51 -14.01 0.61 -2.80
N LYS A 52 -13.75 0.05 -3.98
CA LYS A 52 -13.05 -1.22 -4.14
C LYS A 52 -11.56 -1.13 -3.85
N THR A 53 -10.93 -0.01 -4.18
CA THR A 53 -9.49 0.19 -4.02
C THR A 53 -9.22 1.52 -3.35
N VAL A 54 -8.39 1.51 -2.32
CA VAL A 54 -7.92 2.71 -1.61
C VAL A 54 -6.40 2.81 -1.71
N SER A 55 -5.87 4.03 -1.71
CA SER A 55 -4.43 4.27 -1.54
C SER A 55 -4.14 4.37 -0.04
N VAL A 56 -3.24 3.54 0.44
CA VAL A 56 -2.71 3.61 1.80
C VAL A 56 -1.38 4.32 1.77
N LYS A 57 -1.26 5.42 2.53
CA LYS A 57 -0.01 6.15 2.73
C LYS A 57 0.78 5.57 3.89
N ILE A 58 2.09 5.44 3.72
CA ILE A 58 3.02 4.84 4.67
C ILE A 58 4.17 5.83 4.89
N VAL A 59 4.46 6.16 6.15
CA VAL A 59 5.64 6.97 6.51
C VAL A 59 6.77 6.02 6.85
N ALA A 60 7.87 6.09 6.09
CA ALA A 60 9.03 5.23 6.32
C ALA A 60 10.30 5.81 5.68
N ALA A 61 11.43 5.69 6.38
CA ALA A 61 12.75 6.14 5.91
C ALA A 61 13.20 5.52 4.56
N VAL A 62 12.74 4.30 4.25
CA VAL A 62 13.03 3.58 2.99
C VAL A 62 11.75 2.96 2.43
N ALA A 63 11.73 2.66 1.13
CA ALA A 63 10.60 2.01 0.48
C ALA A 63 10.25 0.68 1.17
N PRO A 64 9.02 0.52 1.68
CA PRO A 64 8.56 -0.76 2.17
C PRO A 64 8.56 -1.81 1.05
N GLU A 65 9.13 -2.98 1.33
CA GLU A 65 9.06 -4.12 0.42
C GLU A 65 7.87 -5.02 0.78
N MET A 66 7.22 -5.59 -0.24
CA MET A 66 6.22 -6.61 0.02
C MET A 66 6.91 -7.88 0.54
N PRO A 67 6.35 -8.54 1.56
CA PRO A 67 6.86 -9.84 1.97
C PRO A 67 6.72 -10.84 0.81
N PRO A 68 7.67 -11.77 0.64
CA PRO A 68 7.56 -12.80 -0.38
C PRO A 68 6.33 -13.67 -0.12
N VAL A 69 5.66 -14.08 -1.19
CA VAL A 69 4.55 -15.04 -1.10
C VAL A 69 5.10 -16.37 -0.60
N PRO A 70 4.58 -16.93 0.51
CA PRO A 70 5.05 -18.22 1.00
C PRO A 70 4.82 -19.32 -0.05
N PRO A 71 5.75 -20.29 -0.19
CA PRO A 71 5.64 -21.34 -1.20
C PRO A 71 4.31 -22.12 -1.17
N ALA A 72 3.77 -22.37 0.03
CA ALA A 72 2.49 -23.04 0.21
C ALA A 72 1.28 -22.27 -0.37
N MET A 73 1.36 -20.93 -0.42
CA MET A 73 0.32 -20.09 -1.03
C MET A 73 0.52 -19.95 -2.54
N ALA A 74 1.78 -19.86 -2.98
CA ALA A 74 2.12 -19.86 -4.40
C ALA A 74 1.61 -21.14 -5.10
N SER A 75 1.71 -22.31 -4.46
CA SER A 75 1.15 -23.57 -4.99
C SER A 75 -0.38 -23.60 -5.08
N LEU A 76 -1.08 -22.71 -4.38
CA LEU A 76 -2.53 -22.56 -4.42
C LEU A 76 -2.98 -21.44 -5.36
N GLY A 77 -2.05 -20.77 -6.06
CA GLY A 77 -2.36 -19.62 -6.92
C GLY A 77 -2.83 -18.39 -6.14
N LEU A 78 -2.56 -18.33 -4.83
CA LEU A 78 -2.96 -17.22 -3.97
C LEU A 78 -1.85 -16.15 -3.95
N PRO A 79 -2.16 -14.89 -4.29
CA PRO A 79 -1.14 -13.85 -4.44
C PRO A 79 -0.63 -13.25 -3.11
N PHE A 80 -1.20 -13.65 -1.97
CA PHE A 80 -0.87 -13.14 -0.66
C PHE A 80 -1.26 -14.12 0.45
N VAL A 81 -0.76 -13.87 1.66
CA VAL A 81 -1.25 -14.48 2.90
C VAL A 81 -2.29 -13.55 3.50
N ALA A 82 -3.50 -14.04 3.78
CA ALA A 82 -4.45 -13.27 4.56
C ALA A 82 -3.87 -13.08 5.97
N VAL A 83 -3.52 -11.83 6.30
CA VAL A 83 -3.15 -11.43 7.67
C VAL A 83 -4.41 -11.00 8.40
N ASP A 84 -4.70 -11.65 9.52
CA ASP A 84 -5.73 -11.20 10.44
C ASP A 84 -5.14 -10.06 11.29
N VAL A 85 -5.77 -8.89 11.26
CA VAL A 85 -5.44 -7.83 12.21
C VAL A 85 -6.17 -8.21 13.48
N GLY A 86 -5.52 -9.02 14.33
CA GLY A 86 -6.11 -9.51 15.57
C GLY A 86 -6.78 -8.35 16.31
N VAL A 87 -8.09 -8.45 16.49
CA VAL A 87 -8.83 -7.52 17.35
C VAL A 87 -8.22 -7.67 18.74
N PRO A 88 -7.71 -6.60 19.37
CA PRO A 88 -7.24 -6.71 20.75
C PRO A 88 -8.42 -7.19 21.61
N ALA A 89 -8.15 -8.22 22.41
CA ALA A 89 -9.12 -8.86 23.31
C ALA A 89 -9.78 -7.88 24.28
#